data_AF-A0A2Z6P699-F1
#
_entry.id   AF-A0A2Z6P699-F1
#
_cell.length_a   1.000
_cell.length_b   1.000
_cell.length_c   1.000
_cell.angle_alpha   90.00
_cell.angle_beta   90.00
_cell.angle_gamma   90.00
#
_symmetry.space_group_name_H-M   'P 1'
#
loop_
_entity.id
_entity.type
_entity.pdbx_description
1 polymer ?
#
loop_
_entity_poly.entity_id
_entity_poly.type
_entity_poly.pdbx_seq_one_letter_code
_entity_poly.pdbx_strand_id
1 'polypeptide(L)'
;MLEKDRHMEIPAEQKMVRQESLAREHSEEYRAALRRAVALDIPQAYSPSSYGTFHEIDVEEDSGRSSDKGSSLSHNKRSESWNEFVGRMFDVDDTGQMVFKKTNP
;
A
#
# COMPACT_ATOMS: atom_id res chain seq x y z
N MET A 1 -32.68 -2.63 49.06
CA MET A 1 -32.81 -2.71 47.58
C MET A 1 -31.55 -2.27 46.83
N LEU A 2 -30.48 -1.85 47.52
CA LEU A 2 -29.20 -1.37 46.95
C LEU A 2 -28.17 -2.45 46.63
N GLU A 3 -28.31 -3.66 47.19
CA GLU A 3 -27.31 -4.72 47.04
C GLU A 3 -27.26 -5.31 45.62
N LYS A 4 -28.34 -5.17 44.85
CA LYS A 4 -28.46 -5.74 43.49
C LYS A 4 -27.79 -4.87 42.41
N ASP A 5 -27.56 -3.59 42.66
CA ASP A 5 -26.92 -2.68 41.70
C ASP A 5 -25.40 -2.90 41.60
N ARG A 6 -24.79 -3.48 42.63
CA ARG A 6 -23.35 -3.80 42.64
C ARG A 6 -22.97 -4.89 41.62
N HIS A 7 -23.95 -5.65 41.15
CA HIS A 7 -23.78 -6.67 40.12
C HIS A 7 -23.97 -6.14 38.69
N MET A 8 -24.34 -4.86 38.54
CA MET A 8 -24.52 -4.19 37.25
C MET A 8 -23.32 -3.31 36.88
N GLU A 9 -22.21 -3.42 37.62
CA GLU A 9 -20.98 -2.68 37.32
C GLU A 9 -20.41 -3.12 35.97
N ILE A 10 -20.10 -2.14 35.11
CA ILE A 10 -19.50 -2.37 33.80
C ILE A 10 -18.11 -2.97 34.04
N PRO A 11 -17.82 -4.19 33.53
CA PRO A 11 -16.50 -4.79 33.69
C PRO A 11 -15.41 -3.86 33.16
N ALA A 12 -14.45 -3.50 34.03
CA ALA A 12 -13.50 -2.43 33.75
C ALA A 12 -12.57 -2.70 32.55
N GLU A 13 -12.35 -3.97 32.18
CA GLU A 13 -11.50 -4.32 31.05
C GLU A 13 -12.02 -5.55 30.28
N GLN A 14 -12.95 -5.34 29.34
CA GLN A 14 -13.19 -6.31 28.26
C GLN A 14 -12.19 -6.07 27.12
N LYS A 15 -10.94 -6.50 27.29
CA LYS A 15 -9.95 -6.46 26.21
C LYS A 15 -10.13 -7.69 25.32
N MET A 16 -10.55 -7.50 24.06
CA MET A 16 -10.32 -8.50 23.02
C MET A 16 -8.82 -8.54 22.75
N VAL A 17 -8.10 -9.43 23.44
CA VAL A 17 -6.71 -9.75 23.11
C VAL A 17 -6.74 -10.43 21.74
N ARG A 18 -6.43 -9.68 20.68
CA ARG A 18 -6.09 -10.27 19.38
C ARG A 18 -4.87 -11.14 19.64
N GLN A 19 -5.06 -12.45 19.64
CA GLN A 19 -4.00 -13.38 20.00
C GLN A 19 -2.88 -13.28 18.96
N GLU A 20 -1.64 -13.37 19.43
CA GLU A 20 -0.42 -13.57 18.65
C GLU A 20 -0.51 -14.78 17.69
N SER A 21 -1.57 -15.59 17.80
CA SER A 21 -1.91 -16.67 16.87
C SER A 21 -2.01 -16.19 15.42
N LEU A 22 -2.57 -15.00 15.15
CA LEU A 22 -2.72 -14.51 13.77
C LEU A 22 -1.37 -14.29 13.07
N ALA A 23 -0.42 -13.63 13.73
CA ALA A 23 0.89 -13.36 13.14
C ALA A 23 1.71 -14.65 12.94
N ARG A 24 1.61 -15.59 13.88
CA ARG A 24 2.25 -16.91 13.76
C ARG A 24 1.64 -17.73 12.62
N GLU A 25 0.31 -17.75 12.51
CA GLU A 25 -0.43 -18.41 11.44
C GLU A 25 -0.05 -17.86 10.06
N HIS A 26 0.01 -16.53 9.88
CA HIS A 26 0.42 -15.93 8.60
C HIS A 26 1.82 -16.38 8.14
N SER A 27 2.78 -16.48 9.08
CA SER A 27 4.13 -16.92 8.75
C SER A 27 4.20 -18.40 8.33
N GLU A 28 3.38 -19.24 8.98
CA GLU A 28 3.28 -20.67 8.70
C GLU A 28 2.55 -20.92 7.37
N GLU A 29 1.44 -20.21 7.14
CA GLU A 29 0.66 -20.25 5.89
C GLU A 29 1.46 -19.75 4.69
N TYR A 30 2.21 -18.65 4.84
CA TYR A 30 3.08 -18.12 3.79
C TYR A 30 4.14 -19.16 3.36
N ARG A 31 4.81 -19.79 4.33
CA ARG A 31 5.78 -20.86 4.06
C ARG A 31 5.11 -22.07 3.40
N ALA A 32 3.90 -22.43 3.82
CA ALA A 32 3.15 -23.53 3.21
C ALA A 32 2.74 -23.21 1.77
N ALA A 33 2.33 -21.98 1.48
CA ALA A 33 1.98 -21.52 0.14
C ALA A 33 3.19 -21.57 -0.81
N LEU A 34 4.36 -21.12 -0.37
CA LEU A 34 5.61 -21.21 -1.15
C LEU A 34 5.94 -22.67 -1.49
N ARG A 35 5.84 -23.59 -0.52
CA ARG A 35 6.08 -25.03 -0.75
C ARG A 35 5.11 -25.62 -1.78
N ARG A 36 3.83 -25.23 -1.74
CA ARG A 36 2.83 -25.66 -2.73
C ARG A 36 3.11 -25.11 -4.12
N ALA A 37 3.55 -23.85 -4.22
CA ALA A 37 3.87 -23.23 -5.49
C ALA A 37 5.04 -23.94 -6.21
N VAL A 38 6.05 -24.36 -5.45
CA VAL A 38 7.14 -25.20 -5.96
C VAL A 38 6.62 -26.56 -6.44
N ALA A 39 5.76 -27.22 -5.65
CA ALA A 39 5.19 -28.52 -6.03
C ALA A 39 4.30 -28.48 -7.29
N LEU A 40 3.73 -27.31 -7.60
CA LEU A 40 2.91 -27.08 -8.79
C LEU A 40 3.72 -26.51 -9.96
N ASP A 41 5.06 -26.45 -9.85
CA ASP A 41 5.98 -25.89 -10.84
C ASP A 41 5.57 -24.49 -11.35
N ILE A 42 5.08 -23.65 -10.44
CA ILE A 42 4.69 -22.27 -10.76
C ILE A 42 5.97 -21.48 -11.06
N PRO A 43 6.11 -20.83 -12.23
CA PRO A 43 7.34 -20.13 -12.62
C PRO A 43 7.82 -19.07 -11.62
N GLN A 44 6.89 -18.40 -10.92
CA GLN A 44 7.21 -17.40 -9.90
C GLN A 44 7.69 -18.00 -8.56
N ALA A 45 7.66 -19.33 -8.36
CA ALA A 45 8.09 -19.96 -7.12
C ALA A 45 9.63 -20.00 -6.97
N TYR A 46 10.36 -20.02 -8.09
CA TYR A 46 11.83 -20.09 -8.10
C TYR A 46 12.50 -18.73 -8.07
N SER A 47 11.77 -17.68 -8.46
CA SER A 47 12.21 -16.30 -8.42
C SER A 47 11.00 -15.43 -8.10
N PRO A 48 10.52 -15.46 -6.84
CA PRO A 48 9.44 -14.59 -6.43
C PRO A 48 9.88 -13.15 -6.64
N SER A 49 9.30 -12.45 -7.62
CA SER A 49 9.44 -11.01 -7.74
C SER A 49 8.89 -10.38 -6.46
N SER A 50 9.56 -9.36 -5.93
CA SER A 50 9.00 -8.56 -4.84
C SER A 50 7.58 -8.12 -5.24
N TYR A 51 6.58 -8.65 -4.53
CA TYR A 51 5.19 -8.27 -4.75
C TYR A 51 4.98 -6.94 -4.06
N GLY A 52 4.89 -5.88 -4.86
CA GLY A 52 4.62 -4.54 -4.37
C GLY A 52 4.89 -3.51 -5.45
N THR A 53 4.04 -2.49 -5.53
CA THR A 53 4.32 -1.25 -6.28
C THR A 53 5.30 -0.33 -5.55
N PHE A 54 5.65 -0.67 -4.30
CA PHE A 54 6.61 0.07 -3.50
C PHE A 54 7.94 -0.65 -3.55
N HIS A 55 8.92 -0.02 -4.18
CA HIS A 55 10.31 -0.44 -4.02
C HIS A 55 10.68 -0.05 -2.58
N GLU A 56 10.97 -1.05 -1.75
CA GLU A 56 11.56 -0.84 -0.44
C GLU A 56 12.97 -0.30 -0.69
N ILE A 57 13.08 1.03 -0.71
CA ILE A 57 14.36 1.72 -0.61
C ILE A 57 14.81 1.53 0.83
N ASP A 58 15.46 0.41 1.09
CA ASP A 58 16.34 0.28 2.23
C ASP A 58 17.38 1.41 2.09
N VAL A 59 17.27 2.41 2.96
CA VAL A 59 18.23 3.49 3.08
C VAL A 59 19.46 2.91 3.78
N GLU A 60 20.18 2.03 3.11
CA GLU A 60 21.56 1.71 3.42
C GLU A 60 22.39 1.88 2.15
N GLU A 61 23.33 2.81 2.26
CA GLU A 61 24.25 3.22 1.23
C GLU A 61 25.07 2.02 0.74
N ASP A 62 24.86 1.56 -0.49
CA ASP A 62 25.97 1.13 -1.33
C ASP A 62 25.68 1.28 -2.83
N SER A 63 26.77 1.51 -3.52
CA SER A 63 26.95 2.17 -4.78
C SER A 63 26.59 1.31 -5.98
N GLY A 64 26.12 1.98 -7.04
CA GLY A 64 26.47 1.65 -8.40
C GLY A 64 26.03 0.28 -8.92
N ARG A 65 24.76 0.15 -9.29
CA ARG A 65 24.39 -0.77 -10.37
C ARG A 65 23.36 -0.15 -11.30
N SER A 66 23.90 0.52 -12.31
CA SER A 66 23.19 0.87 -13.52
C SER A 66 22.57 -0.38 -14.15
N SER A 67 21.26 -0.40 -14.28
CA SER A 67 20.58 -1.23 -15.26
C SER A 67 19.51 -0.40 -15.94
N ASP A 68 19.94 0.30 -16.98
CA ASP A 68 19.10 0.93 -17.99
C ASP A 68 18.03 -0.05 -18.52
N LYS A 69 16.76 0.20 -18.18
CA LYS A 69 15.66 0.34 -19.15
C LYS A 69 14.38 0.71 -18.41
N GLY A 70 14.14 2.00 -18.21
CA GLY A 70 12.89 2.49 -17.64
C GLY A 70 12.97 3.99 -17.47
N SER A 71 12.66 4.70 -18.55
CA SER A 71 12.52 6.15 -18.68
C SER A 71 12.51 6.88 -17.33
N SER A 72 13.67 7.41 -16.94
CA SER A 72 13.81 8.30 -15.79
C SER A 72 13.04 9.58 -16.08
N LEU A 73 11.73 9.57 -15.83
CA LEU A 73 11.01 10.81 -15.59
C LEU A 73 11.67 11.41 -14.35
N SER A 74 12.47 12.45 -14.56
CA SER A 74 13.19 13.15 -13.52
C SER A 74 12.22 13.46 -12.37
N HIS A 75 12.39 12.77 -11.24
CA HIS A 75 11.62 12.93 -10.01
C HIS A 75 12.00 14.22 -9.25
N ASN A 76 12.36 15.28 -9.98
CA ASN A 76 12.63 16.61 -9.46
C ASN A 76 11.38 17.51 -9.49
N LYS A 77 10.18 16.93 -9.39
CA LYS A 77 8.95 17.71 -9.22
C LYS A 77 8.52 17.64 -7.76
N ARG A 78 9.02 18.62 -7.02
CA ARG A 78 8.49 19.07 -5.73
C ARG A 78 6.96 18.98 -5.78
N SER A 79 6.38 18.16 -4.89
CA SER A 79 4.95 18.01 -4.60
C SER A 79 4.04 18.97 -5.38
N GLU A 80 3.70 18.65 -6.64
CA GLU A 80 2.72 19.43 -7.39
C GLU A 80 1.39 19.36 -6.61
N SER A 81 0.84 20.51 -6.25
CA SER A 81 -0.44 20.53 -5.54
C SER A 81 -1.55 20.03 -6.45
N TRP A 82 -2.58 19.40 -5.88
CA TRP A 82 -3.75 18.96 -6.66
C TRP A 82 -4.38 20.08 -7.49
N ASN A 83 -4.35 21.32 -6.98
CA ASN A 83 -4.88 22.48 -7.70
C ASN A 83 -4.04 22.84 -8.93
N GLU A 84 -2.72 22.70 -8.84
CA GLU A 84 -1.79 22.94 -9.96
C GLU A 84 -1.93 21.87 -11.04
N PHE A 85 -2.07 20.60 -10.63
CA PHE A 85 -2.36 19.50 -11.54
C PHE A 85 -3.66 19.73 -12.31
N VAL A 86 -4.74 20.11 -11.59
CA VAL A 86 -6.05 20.36 -12.20
C VAL A 86 -5.98 21.55 -13.16
N GLY A 87 -5.36 22.66 -12.76
CA GLY A 87 -5.20 23.84 -13.61
C GLY A 87 -4.34 23.60 -14.86
N ARG A 88 -3.46 22.60 -14.86
CA ARG A 88 -2.70 22.20 -16.07
C ARG A 88 -3.54 21.42 -17.06
N MET A 89 -4.50 20.62 -16.60
CA MET A 89 -5.20 19.64 -17.45
C MET A 89 -6.61 20.10 -17.87
N PHE A 90 -7.25 20.94 -17.06
CA PHE A 90 -8.63 21.34 -17.24
C PHE A 90 -8.79 22.87 -17.30
N ASP A 91 -9.80 23.32 -18.04
CA ASP A 91 -10.35 24.67 -18.02
C ASP A 91 -11.82 24.62 -17.56
N VAL A 92 -12.35 25.76 -17.10
CA VAL A 92 -13.76 25.90 -16.74
C VAL A 92 -14.46 26.62 -17.89
N ASP A 93 -15.51 26.02 -18.43
CA ASP A 93 -16.31 26.62 -19.51
C ASP A 93 -17.28 27.70 -19.00
N ASP A 94 -17.97 28.39 -19.91
CA ASP A 94 -18.93 29.44 -19.58
C ASP A 94 -20.14 28.94 -18.76
N THR A 95 -20.34 27.61 -18.69
CA THR A 95 -21.38 26.96 -17.87
C THR A 95 -20.88 26.57 -16.49
N GLY A 96 -19.59 26.78 -16.19
CA GLY A 96 -18.95 26.43 -14.93
C GLY A 96 -18.49 24.97 -14.85
N GLN A 97 -18.51 24.21 -15.95
CA GLN A 97 -18.07 22.81 -15.98
C GLN A 97 -16.60 22.69 -16.33
N MET A 98 -15.89 21.76 -15.67
CA MET A 98 -14.50 21.45 -16.00
C MET A 98 -14.42 20.62 -17.28
N VAL A 99 -13.68 21.14 -18.26
CA VAL A 99 -13.43 20.52 -19.56
C VAL A 99 -11.93 20.38 -19.81
N PHE A 100 -11.51 19.38 -20.59
CA PHE A 100 -10.10 19.22 -20.92
C PHE A 100 -9.61 20.35 -21.83
N LYS A 101 -8.38 20.82 -21.57
CA LYS A 101 -7.71 21.78 -22.45
C LYS A 101 -7.55 21.16 -23.83
N LYS A 102 -8.10 21.82 -24.86
CA LYS A 102 -7.89 21.40 -26.25
C LYS A 102 -6.43 21.61 -26.61
N THR A 103 -5.67 20.53 -26.79
CA THR A 103 -4.33 20.61 -27.36
C THR A 103 -4.48 20.80 -28.86
N ASN A 104 -4.15 21.99 -29.35
CA ASN A 104 -4.05 22.20 -30.81
C ASN A 104 -2.89 21.33 -31.34
N PRO A 105 -3.07 20.64 -32.47
CA PRO A 105 -2.04 19.81 -33.09
C PRO A 105 -0.85 20.63 -33.62
#